data_AF-A0A9W8H0D5-F1
#
_entry.id   AF-A0A9W8H0D5-F1
#
_cell.length_a   1.000
_cell.length_b   1.000
_cell.length_c   1.000
_cell.angle_alpha   90.00
_cell.angle_beta   90.00
_cell.angle_gamma   90.00
#
_symmetry.space_group_name_H-M   'P 1'
#
loop_
_entity.id
_entity.type
_entity.pdbx_description
1 polymer ?
#
loop_
_entity_poly.entity_id
_entity_poly.type
_entity_poly.pdbx_seq_one_letter_code
_entity_poly.pdbx_strand_id
1 'polypeptide(L)'
;VSQDIRFPYDVSDIAECESYLLEEMKFYLVVYHPYQVLIDVSEQIKLPKASLQAAWSIINDSYQTDVSLVCPPHVIAVAAMFLSRVVDQGGQSDVEAQQWFADMNVDITDILQVVNELLSLYDIWNGYAEDKMPELVYRYISDIAASN
;
A
#
# COMPACT_ATOMS: atom_id res chain seq x y z
N VAL A 1 -16.60 17.54 -25.02
CA VAL A 1 -15.86 18.80 -24.78
C VAL A 1 -15.12 18.60 -23.48
N SER A 2 -13.86 18.17 -23.57
CA SER A 2 -12.97 18.05 -22.42
C SER A 2 -12.77 19.46 -21.89
N GLN A 3 -13.51 19.84 -20.85
CA GLN A 3 -13.16 21.03 -20.09
C GLN A 3 -11.80 20.73 -19.49
N ASP A 4 -10.76 21.42 -19.97
CA ASP A 4 -9.46 21.43 -19.31
C ASP A 4 -9.72 21.83 -17.86
N ILE A 5 -9.62 20.87 -16.95
CA ILE A 5 -9.66 21.13 -15.50
C ILE A 5 -8.35 21.86 -15.21
N ARG A 6 -8.33 23.17 -15.44
CA ARG A 6 -7.26 24.04 -14.98
C ARG A 6 -7.43 24.15 -13.48
N PHE A 7 -6.58 23.44 -12.74
CA PHE A 7 -6.43 23.66 -11.31
C PHE A 7 -6.15 25.16 -11.09
N PRO A 8 -6.93 25.88 -10.27
CA PRO A 8 -6.84 27.32 -10.11
C PRO A 8 -5.70 27.74 -9.16
N TYR A 9 -4.66 26.91 -9.02
CA TYR A 9 -3.57 27.12 -8.07
C TYR A 9 -2.35 27.66 -8.79
N ASP A 10 -1.82 28.76 -8.26
CA ASP A 10 -0.55 29.32 -8.69
C ASP A 10 0.61 28.66 -7.92
N VAL A 11 1.85 28.89 -8.39
CA VAL A 11 3.06 28.39 -7.73
C VAL A 11 3.15 28.89 -6.28
N SER A 12 2.64 30.08 -6.01
CA SER A 12 2.57 30.66 -4.67
C SER A 12 1.71 29.82 -3.73
N ASP A 13 0.58 29.30 -4.20
CA ASP A 13 -0.35 28.49 -3.38
C ASP A 13 0.28 27.13 -3.05
N ILE A 14 1.03 26.55 -3.99
CA ILE A 14 1.77 25.30 -3.76
C ILE A 14 2.87 25.50 -2.73
N ALA A 15 3.61 26.62 -2.80
CA ALA A 15 4.67 26.93 -1.84
C ALA A 15 4.13 27.19 -0.43
N GLU A 16 2.95 27.83 -0.31
CA GLU A 16 2.26 27.99 0.97
C GLU A 16 1.82 26.63 1.53
N CYS A 17 1.22 25.78 0.68
CA CYS A 17 0.82 24.42 1.05
C CYS A 17 2.00 23.54 1.48
N GLU A 18 3.14 23.61 0.77
CA GLU A 18 4.38 22.93 1.16
C GLU A 18 4.82 23.36 2.56
N SER A 19 4.79 24.66 2.85
CA SER A 19 5.18 25.19 4.15
C SER A 19 4.27 24.66 5.27
N TYR A 20 2.94 24.67 5.06
CA TYR A 20 1.99 24.09 6.01
C TYR A 20 2.22 22.59 6.21
N LEU A 21 2.44 21.84 5.14
CA LEU A 21 2.65 20.39 5.22
C LEU A 21 3.92 20.03 6.01
N LEU A 22 5.01 20.78 5.83
CA LEU A 22 6.25 20.58 6.57
C LEU A 22 6.08 20.84 8.08
N GLU A 23 5.33 21.90 8.42
CA GLU A 23 5.02 22.23 9.81
C GLU A 23 4.16 21.15 10.48
N GLU A 24 3.11 20.67 9.80
CA GLU A 24 2.21 19.63 10.32
C GLU A 24 2.92 18.28 10.51
N MET A 25 3.78 17.89 9.56
CA MET A 25 4.60 16.67 9.69
C MET A 25 5.76 16.82 10.69
N LYS A 26 5.95 18.00 11.29
CA LYS A 26 7.06 18.32 12.20
C LYS A 26 8.44 17.97 11.61
N PHE A 27 8.59 18.09 10.29
CA PHE A 27 9.81 17.77 9.54
C PHE A 27 10.28 16.29 9.62
N TYR A 28 9.39 15.34 9.95
CA TYR A 28 9.69 13.91 9.82
C TYR A 28 9.57 13.44 8.37
N LEU A 29 10.63 13.66 7.57
CA LEU A 29 10.62 13.42 6.11
C LEU A 29 11.22 12.08 5.67
N VAL A 30 11.90 11.36 6.57
CA VAL A 30 12.55 10.10 6.23
C VAL A 30 11.61 8.94 6.53
N VAL A 31 11.18 8.25 5.47
CA VAL A 31 10.30 7.07 5.55
C VAL A 31 11.06 5.82 5.10
N TYR A 32 10.92 4.74 5.86
CA TYR A 32 11.51 3.44 5.53
C TYR A 32 10.50 2.60 4.76
N HIS A 33 10.86 2.19 3.56
CA HIS A 33 9.98 1.43 2.68
C HIS A 33 10.28 -0.10 2.71
N PRO A 34 9.25 -0.95 2.58
CA PRO A 34 9.36 -2.42 2.62
C PRO A 34 10.14 -3.04 1.43
N TYR A 35 10.35 -2.31 0.33
CA TYR A 35 10.99 -2.86 -0.88
C TYR A 35 12.41 -3.38 -0.64
N GLN A 36 13.21 -2.68 0.18
CA GLN A 36 14.58 -3.08 0.43
C GLN A 36 14.63 -4.43 1.16
N VAL A 37 13.75 -4.62 2.14
CA VAL A 37 13.61 -5.89 2.86
C VAL A 37 13.18 -7.00 1.93
N LEU A 38 12.24 -6.73 1.00
CA LEU A 38 11.80 -7.71 0.02
C LEU A 38 12.97 -8.19 -0.86
N ILE A 39 13.83 -7.28 -1.32
CA ILE A 39 15.01 -7.63 -2.13
C ILE A 39 15.96 -8.52 -1.32
N ASP A 40 16.32 -8.12 -0.11
CA ASP A 40 17.23 -8.86 0.77
C ASP A 40 16.71 -10.29 1.05
N VAL A 41 15.41 -10.42 1.31
CA VAL A 41 14.72 -11.69 1.53
C VAL A 41 14.67 -12.53 0.24
N SER A 42 14.43 -11.89 -0.90
CA SER A 42 14.36 -12.57 -2.20
C SER A 42 15.67 -13.23 -2.61
N GLU A 43 16.80 -12.61 -2.27
CA GLU A 43 18.13 -13.14 -2.55
C GLU A 43 18.46 -14.36 -1.70
N GLN A 44 18.01 -14.38 -0.44
CA GLN A 44 18.23 -15.50 0.49
C GLN A 44 17.49 -16.76 0.05
N ILE A 45 16.25 -16.61 -0.43
CA ILE A 45 15.35 -17.72 -0.78
C ILE A 45 15.44 -18.07 -2.26
N LYS A 46 16.14 -17.25 -3.06
CA LYS A 46 16.20 -17.36 -4.53
C LYS A 46 14.80 -17.44 -5.16
N LEU A 47 13.93 -16.53 -4.71
CA LEU A 47 12.58 -16.38 -5.24
C LEU A 47 12.59 -16.23 -6.77
N PRO A 48 11.71 -16.92 -7.51
CA PRO A 48 11.62 -16.69 -8.94
C PRO A 48 11.10 -15.27 -9.21
N LYS A 49 11.52 -14.70 -10.35
CA LYS A 49 11.20 -13.31 -10.71
C LYS A 49 9.70 -13.02 -10.77
N ALA A 50 8.89 -14.02 -11.11
CA ALA A 50 7.43 -13.89 -11.16
C ALA A 50 6.83 -13.64 -9.77
N SER A 51 7.20 -14.44 -8.77
CA SER A 51 6.74 -14.25 -7.39
C SER A 51 7.31 -12.96 -6.79
N LEU A 52 8.56 -12.60 -7.11
CA LEU A 52 9.10 -11.29 -6.70
C LEU A 52 8.27 -10.12 -7.25
N GLN A 53 7.89 -10.18 -8.53
CA GLN A 53 7.06 -9.14 -9.14
C GLN A 53 5.67 -9.09 -8.52
N ALA A 54 5.07 -10.24 -8.19
CA ALA A 54 3.79 -10.30 -7.51
C ALA A 54 3.87 -9.71 -6.10
N ALA A 55 4.90 -10.07 -5.32
CA ALA A 55 5.13 -9.48 -4.00
C ALA A 55 5.35 -7.96 -4.09
N TRP A 56 6.07 -7.49 -5.12
CA TRP A 56 6.26 -6.07 -5.36
C TRP A 56 4.94 -5.34 -5.62
N SER A 57 4.07 -5.91 -6.45
CA SER A 57 2.73 -5.36 -6.71
C SER A 57 1.89 -5.31 -5.44
N ILE A 58 1.90 -6.37 -4.62
CA ILE A 58 1.16 -6.42 -3.34
C ILE A 58 1.69 -5.34 -2.37
N ILE A 59 3.00 -5.10 -2.33
CA ILE A 59 3.56 -3.99 -1.55
C ILE A 59 3.03 -2.64 -2.05
N ASN A 60 2.92 -2.43 -3.36
CA ASN A 60 2.36 -1.19 -3.89
C ASN A 60 0.90 -1.00 -3.44
N ASP A 61 0.13 -2.08 -3.43
CA ASP A 61 -1.27 -2.06 -2.99
C ASP A 61 -1.40 -1.73 -1.50
N SER A 62 -0.42 -2.16 -0.68
CA SER A 62 -0.40 -1.89 0.76
C SER A 62 -0.42 -0.39 1.12
N TYR A 63 0.08 0.49 0.24
CA TYR A 63 0.02 1.95 0.46
C TYR A 63 -1.37 2.55 0.33
N GLN A 64 -2.34 1.81 -0.20
CA GLN A 64 -3.74 2.22 -0.20
C GLN A 64 -4.45 1.93 1.13
N THR A 65 -3.72 1.39 2.10
CA THR A 65 -4.19 1.07 3.46
C THR A 65 -3.31 1.75 4.51
N ASP A 66 -3.75 1.68 5.77
CA ASP A 66 -3.04 2.30 6.90
C ASP A 66 -1.89 1.44 7.45
N VAL A 67 -1.59 0.29 6.83
CA VAL A 67 -0.57 -0.66 7.33
C VAL A 67 0.82 -0.04 7.42
N SER A 68 1.14 0.94 6.57
CA SER A 68 2.44 1.63 6.59
C SER A 68 2.66 2.48 7.85
N LEU A 69 1.58 2.83 8.57
CA LEU A 69 1.61 3.58 9.82
C LEU A 69 1.56 2.67 11.05
N VAL A 70 0.94 1.50 10.92
CA VAL A 70 0.70 0.56 12.04
C VAL A 70 1.81 -0.49 12.16
N CYS A 71 2.32 -0.96 11.01
CA CYS A 71 3.25 -2.10 10.96
C CYS A 71 4.64 -1.66 10.49
N PRO A 72 5.71 -2.26 11.03
CA PRO A 72 7.05 -2.06 10.51
C PRO A 72 7.21 -2.54 9.05
N PRO A 73 8.09 -1.91 8.25
CA PRO A 73 8.26 -2.25 6.83
C PRO A 73 8.69 -3.69 6.58
N HIS A 74 9.44 -4.30 7.50
CA HIS A 74 9.85 -5.70 7.35
C HIS A 74 8.66 -6.67 7.45
N VAL A 75 7.68 -6.40 8.32
CA VAL A 75 6.47 -7.23 8.45
C VAL A 75 5.65 -7.15 7.17
N ILE A 76 5.51 -5.95 6.60
CA ILE A 76 4.76 -5.73 5.34
C ILE A 76 5.43 -6.50 4.19
N ALA A 77 6.75 -6.45 4.08
CA ALA A 77 7.49 -7.18 3.04
C ALA A 77 7.29 -8.71 3.16
N VAL A 78 7.35 -9.25 4.37
CA VAL A 78 7.14 -10.67 4.65
C VAL A 78 5.69 -11.09 4.36
N ALA A 79 4.72 -10.27 4.75
CA ALA A 79 3.30 -10.51 4.45
C ALA A 79 3.00 -10.50 2.95
N ALA A 80 3.57 -9.54 2.20
CA ALA A 80 3.43 -9.48 0.75
C ALA A 80 4.07 -10.69 0.05
N MET A 81 5.23 -11.13 0.53
CA MET A 81 5.88 -12.35 0.04
C MET A 81 5.04 -13.60 0.34
N PHE A 82 4.47 -13.71 1.54
CA PHE A 82 3.57 -14.80 1.93
C PHE A 82 2.37 -14.88 0.97
N LEU A 83 1.69 -13.76 0.75
CA LEU A 83 0.56 -13.69 -0.20
C LEU A 83 0.98 -14.05 -1.62
N SER A 84 2.13 -13.55 -2.08
CA SER A 84 2.62 -13.88 -3.41
C SER A 84 2.84 -15.39 -3.61
N ARG A 85 3.38 -16.09 -2.61
CA ARG A 85 3.58 -17.54 -2.66
C ARG A 85 2.27 -18.31 -2.66
N VAL A 86 1.29 -17.88 -1.87
CA VAL A 86 -0.04 -18.49 -1.84
C VAL A 86 -0.73 -18.38 -3.21
N VAL A 87 -0.60 -17.23 -3.88
CA VAL A 87 -1.15 -16.98 -5.22
C VAL A 87 -0.45 -17.84 -6.27
N ASP A 88 0.88 -17.92 -6.25
CA ASP A 88 1.69 -18.68 -7.22
C ASP A 88 1.40 -20.19 -7.16
N GLN A 89 1.16 -20.72 -5.96
CA GLN A 89 0.89 -22.14 -5.76
C GLN A 89 -0.58 -22.55 -5.85
N GLY A 90 -1.49 -21.60 -6.13
CA GLY A 90 -2.92 -21.88 -6.22
C GLY A 90 -3.50 -22.54 -4.97
N GLY A 91 -2.96 -22.22 -3.79
CA GLY A 91 -3.40 -22.78 -2.51
C GLY A 91 -2.82 -24.15 -2.14
N GLN A 92 -1.79 -24.64 -2.84
CA GLN A 92 -1.02 -25.81 -2.38
C GLN A 92 -0.07 -25.43 -1.24
N SER A 93 0.23 -26.38 -0.35
CA SER A 93 1.14 -26.17 0.78
C SER A 93 2.59 -26.14 0.31
N ASP A 94 3.20 -24.95 0.29
CA ASP A 94 4.64 -24.79 0.12
C ASP A 94 5.35 -25.21 1.41
N VAL A 95 5.81 -26.45 1.51
CA VAL A 95 6.52 -26.94 2.70
C VAL A 95 7.83 -26.16 2.91
N GLU A 96 8.51 -25.74 1.84
CA GLU A 96 9.77 -24.98 1.93
C GLU A 96 9.53 -23.55 2.42
N ALA A 97 8.51 -22.86 1.86
CA ALA A 97 8.19 -21.52 2.36
C ALA A 97 7.65 -21.56 3.79
N GLN A 98 6.84 -22.56 4.16
CA GLN A 98 6.34 -22.73 5.54
C GLN A 98 7.48 -22.94 6.54
N GLN A 99 8.47 -23.75 6.19
CA GLN A 99 9.68 -23.93 7.02
C GLN A 99 10.46 -22.62 7.13
N TRP A 100 10.64 -21.91 6.02
CA TRP A 100 11.33 -20.62 6.04
C TRP A 100 10.62 -19.57 6.91
N PHE A 101 9.29 -19.48 6.83
CA PHE A 101 8.51 -18.61 7.72
C PHE A 101 8.60 -19.03 9.19
N ALA A 102 8.72 -20.33 9.48
CA ALA A 102 8.92 -20.81 10.84
C ALA A 102 10.32 -20.48 11.40
N ASP A 103 11.33 -20.40 10.53
CA ASP A 103 12.68 -19.98 10.89
C ASP A 103 12.82 -18.47 11.06
N MET A 104 11.86 -17.67 10.54
CA MET A 104 11.85 -16.23 10.74
C MET A 104 11.47 -15.86 12.17
N ASN A 105 12.25 -14.95 12.76
CA ASN A 105 11.92 -14.36 14.06
C ASN A 105 10.92 -13.19 13.92
N VAL A 106 9.78 -13.44 13.28
CA VAL A 106 8.68 -12.48 13.13
C VAL A 106 7.41 -13.10 13.69
N ASP A 107 6.62 -12.34 14.45
CA ASP A 107 5.35 -12.83 14.97
C ASP A 107 4.37 -13.05 13.82
N ILE A 108 3.83 -14.26 13.74
CA ILE A 108 2.82 -14.63 12.75
C ILE A 108 1.55 -13.79 12.90
N THR A 109 1.26 -13.31 14.11
CA THR A 109 0.10 -12.46 14.40
C THR A 109 0.19 -11.14 13.63
N ASP A 110 1.37 -10.52 13.61
CA ASP A 110 1.60 -9.26 12.90
C ASP A 110 1.50 -9.46 11.38
N ILE A 111 2.02 -10.59 10.87
CA ILE A 111 1.90 -10.96 9.45
C ILE A 111 0.42 -11.13 9.10
N LEU A 112 -0.35 -11.88 9.90
CA LEU A 112 -1.77 -12.11 9.66
C LEU A 112 -2.59 -10.82 9.72
N GLN A 113 -2.20 -9.86 10.55
CA GLN A 113 -2.84 -8.54 10.59
C GLN A 113 -2.70 -7.82 9.24
N VAL A 114 -1.48 -7.75 8.69
CA VAL A 114 -1.24 -7.12 7.38
C VAL A 114 -1.96 -7.88 6.26
N VAL A 115 -1.92 -9.21 6.30
CA VAL A 115 -2.60 -10.06 5.31
C VAL A 115 -4.10 -9.80 5.31
N ASN A 116 -4.75 -9.74 6.49
CA ASN A 116 -6.18 -9.48 6.58
C ASN A 116 -6.55 -8.10 6.03
N GLU A 117 -5.74 -7.08 6.29
CA GLU A 117 -5.97 -5.73 5.77
C GLU A 117 -5.89 -5.71 4.23
N LEU A 118 -4.90 -6.40 3.66
CA LEU A 118 -4.76 -6.53 2.21
C LEU A 118 -5.92 -7.31 1.58
N LEU A 119 -6.40 -8.37 2.22
CA LEU A 119 -7.57 -9.11 1.73
C LEU A 119 -8.84 -8.24 1.77
N SER A 120 -9.02 -7.47 2.86
CA SER A 120 -10.12 -6.51 2.99
C SER A 120 -10.07 -5.44 1.88
N LEU A 121 -8.88 -4.92 1.57
CA LEU A 121 -8.68 -3.99 0.44
C LEU A 121 -9.14 -4.62 -0.88
N TYR A 122 -8.74 -5.85 -1.17
CA TYR A 122 -9.11 -6.53 -2.41
C TYR A 122 -10.62 -6.81 -2.50
N ASP A 123 -11.28 -7.08 -1.38
CA ASP A 123 -12.74 -7.20 -1.33
C ASP A 123 -13.44 -5.87 -1.65
N ILE A 124 -12.92 -4.74 -1.14
CA ILE A 124 -13.44 -3.41 -1.43
C ILE A 124 -13.26 -3.07 -2.91
N TRP A 125 -12.10 -3.36 -3.50
CA TRP A 125 -11.84 -3.12 -4.92
C TRP A 125 -12.76 -3.91 -5.84
N ASN A 126 -13.14 -5.14 -5.47
CA ASN A 126 -14.11 -5.92 -6.23
C ASN A 126 -15.49 -5.23 -6.34
N GLY A 127 -15.85 -4.41 -5.35
CA GLY A 127 -17.09 -3.61 -5.34
C GLY A 127 -16.95 -2.19 -5.87
N TYR A 128 -15.73 -1.74 -6.21
CA TYR A 128 -15.44 -0.38 -6.61
C TYR A 128 -15.89 -0.11 -8.06
N ALA A 129 -16.58 1.02 -8.27
CA ALA A 129 -17.04 1.47 -9.57
C ALA A 129 -16.58 2.91 -9.83
N GLU A 130 -15.55 3.06 -10.67
CA GLU A 130 -14.92 4.34 -11.00
C GLU A 130 -15.90 5.36 -11.62
N ASP A 131 -16.92 4.88 -12.34
CA ASP A 131 -17.95 5.71 -12.98
C ASP A 131 -18.68 6.65 -12.02
N LYS A 132 -18.74 6.29 -10.72
CA LYS A 132 -19.43 7.08 -9.68
C LYS A 132 -18.52 8.10 -9.01
N MET A 133 -17.20 8.03 -9.20
CA MET A 133 -16.24 8.89 -8.51
C MET A 133 -16.39 10.38 -8.85
N PRO A 134 -16.56 10.79 -10.12
CA PRO A 134 -16.71 12.20 -10.44
C PRO A 134 -17.90 12.83 -9.72
N GLU A 135 -19.05 12.14 -9.69
CA GLU A 135 -20.26 12.61 -9.02
C GLU A 135 -20.07 12.79 -7.51
N LEU A 136 -19.39 11.84 -6.85
CA LEU A 136 -19.07 11.91 -5.42
C LEU A 136 -18.14 13.09 -5.10
N VAL A 137 -17.13 13.32 -5.93
CA VAL A 137 -16.19 14.44 -5.77
C VAL A 137 -16.89 15.78 -5.98
N TYR A 138 -17.73 15.91 -7.02
CA TYR A 138 -18.49 17.14 -7.25
C TYR A 138 -19.44 17.45 -6.09
N ARG A 139 -20.12 16.44 -5.55
CA ARG A 139 -20.99 16.60 -4.38
C ARG A 139 -20.22 17.10 -3.17
N TYR A 140 -19.07 16.50 -2.88
CA TYR A 140 -18.21 16.91 -1.77
C TYR A 140 -17.72 18.36 -1.91
N ILE A 141 -17.28 18.74 -3.11
CA ILE A 141 -16.84 20.12 -3.38
C ILE A 141 -18.01 21.10 -3.23
N SER A 142 -19.21 20.75 -3.70
CA SER A 142 -20.39 21.61 -3.55
C SER A 142 -20.84 21.75 -2.10
N ASP A 143 -20.73 20.70 -1.30
CA ASP A 143 -21.09 20.72 0.12
C ASP A 143 -20.15 21.64 0.91
N ILE A 144 -18.84 21.61 0.62
CA ILE A 144 -17.86 22.54 1.20
C ILE A 144 -18.18 23.99 0.80
N ALA A 145 -18.47 24.23 -0.48
CA ALA A 145 -18.79 25.56 -0.98
C ALA A 145 -20.10 26.12 -0.38
N ALA A 146 -21.04 25.27 0.01
CA ALA A 146 -22.30 25.67 0.65
C ALA A 146 -22.18 25.87 2.17
N SER A 147 -21.10 25.37 2.79
CA SER A 147 -20.84 25.47 4.24
C SER A 147 -19.99 26.70 4.65
N ASN A 148 -19.50 27.47 3.67
CA ASN A 148 -18.82 28.75 3.83
C ASN A 148 -19.73 29.92 3.42
#